data_AF-A0A564M4E0-F1
#
_entry.id   AF-A0A564M4E0-F1
#
_cell.length_a   1.000
_cell.length_b   1.000
_cell.length_c   1.000
_cell.angle_alpha   90.00
_cell.angle_beta   90.00
_cell.angle_gamma   90.00
#
_symmetry.space_group_name_H-M   'P 1'
#
loop_
_entity.id
_entity.type
_entity.pdbx_description
1 polymer ?
#
loop_
_entity_poly.entity_id
_entity_poly.type
_entity_poly.pdbx_seq_one_letter_code
_entity_poly.pdbx_strand_id
1 'polypeptide(L)'
;MSKYPSQMQDKFNLRFPDGMRDAIAERAKANGRSMNSEIVQILQDALDGVAEKKALEQLDLFKEAITELRLSVDASKKARQKMSSILDASEDEPT
;
A
#
# COMPACT_ATOMS: atom_id res chain seq x y z
N MET A 1 39.63 -2.53 -29.24
CA MET A 1 38.18 -2.73 -29.04
C MET A 1 37.74 -1.84 -27.89
N SER A 2 36.72 -1.01 -28.07
CA SER A 2 36.13 -0.25 -26.96
C SER A 2 35.43 -1.22 -25.99
N LYS A 3 35.52 -0.96 -24.68
CA LYS A 3 34.80 -1.75 -23.68
C LYS A 3 33.30 -1.49 -23.78
N TYR A 4 32.50 -2.54 -23.57
CA TYR A 4 31.05 -2.37 -23.45
C TYR A 4 30.71 -1.64 -22.13
N PRO A 5 29.64 -0.83 -22.07
CA PRO A 5 29.25 -0.11 -20.87
C PRO A 5 29.07 -1.01 -19.63
N SER A 6 28.56 -2.24 -19.81
CA SER A 6 28.44 -3.24 -18.74
C SER A 6 29.77 -3.68 -18.14
N GLN A 7 30.87 -3.57 -18.89
CA GLN A 7 32.22 -3.90 -18.43
C GLN A 7 32.85 -2.77 -17.60
N MET A 8 32.23 -1.59 -17.58
CA MET A 8 32.65 -0.45 -16.78
C MET A 8 31.91 -0.35 -15.44
N GLN A 9 30.85 -1.16 -15.25
CA GLN A 9 30.08 -1.17 -14.01
C GLN A 9 30.79 -1.99 -12.92
N ASP A 10 30.58 -1.58 -11.66
CA ASP A 10 31.06 -2.30 -10.50
C ASP A 10 30.42 -3.69 -10.41
N LYS A 11 31.20 -4.65 -9.91
CA LYS A 11 30.78 -6.05 -9.78
C LYS A 11 30.83 -6.45 -8.31
N PHE A 12 29.74 -7.05 -7.85
CA PHE A 12 29.65 -7.56 -6.48
C PHE A 12 29.28 -9.05 -6.50
N ASN A 13 30.09 -9.86 -5.83
CA ASN A 13 29.86 -11.31 -5.73
C ASN A 13 28.94 -11.61 -4.55
N LEU A 14 27.71 -12.04 -4.84
CA LEU A 14 26.72 -12.40 -3.83
C LEU A 14 26.80 -13.89 -3.45
N ARG A 15 26.68 -14.18 -2.15
CA ARG A 15 26.46 -15.54 -1.63
C ARG A 15 25.01 -15.67 -1.21
N PHE A 16 24.23 -16.36 -2.02
CA PHE A 16 22.83 -16.59 -1.73
C PHE A 16 22.66 -17.79 -0.77
N PRO A 17 21.77 -17.68 0.24
CA PRO A 17 21.22 -18.84 0.92
C PRO A 17 20.53 -19.79 -0.05
N ASP A 18 20.30 -21.03 0.39
CA ASP A 18 19.63 -22.04 -0.42
C ASP A 18 18.24 -21.56 -0.91
N GLY A 19 17.91 -21.88 -2.15
CA GLY A 19 16.67 -21.46 -2.82
C GLY A 19 16.53 -19.97 -3.17
N MET A 20 17.32 -19.06 -2.59
CA MET A 20 17.14 -17.62 -2.83
C MET A 20 17.46 -17.20 -4.27
N ARG A 21 18.45 -17.84 -4.90
CA ARG A 21 18.80 -17.59 -6.32
C ARG A 21 17.62 -17.90 -7.24
N ASP A 22 16.95 -19.02 -7.02
CA ASP A 22 15.83 -19.48 -7.86
C ASP A 22 14.60 -18.60 -7.64
N ALA A 23 14.34 -18.19 -6.39
CA ALA A 23 13.28 -17.24 -6.09
C ALA A 23 13.48 -15.90 -6.83
N ILE A 24 14.71 -15.39 -6.89
CA ILE A 24 15.03 -14.18 -7.66
C ILE A 24 14.90 -14.43 -9.17
N ALA A 25 15.30 -15.61 -9.65
CA ALA A 25 15.19 -15.98 -11.07
C ALA A 25 13.72 -15.96 -11.55
N GLU A 26 12.84 -16.61 -10.79
CA GLU A 26 11.41 -16.68 -11.12
C GLU A 26 10.75 -15.30 -11.05
N ARG A 27 11.07 -14.49 -10.04
CA ARG A 27 10.61 -13.10 -9.96
C ARG A 27 11.09 -12.27 -11.15
N ALA A 28 12.36 -12.38 -11.54
CA ALA A 28 12.91 -11.67 -12.69
C ALA A 28 12.19 -12.07 -13.99
N LYS A 29 11.92 -13.37 -14.17
CA LYS A 29 11.16 -13.89 -15.33
C LYS A 29 9.73 -13.36 -15.36
N ALA A 30 9.02 -13.37 -14.22
CA ALA A 30 7.67 -12.83 -14.10
C ALA A 30 7.63 -11.32 -14.45
N ASN A 31 8.71 -10.60 -14.14
CA ASN A 31 8.86 -9.17 -14.42
C ASN A 31 9.44 -8.87 -15.83
N GLY A 32 9.79 -9.88 -16.62
CA GLY A 32 10.42 -9.69 -17.94
C GLY A 32 11.82 -9.07 -17.88
N ARG A 33 12.56 -9.27 -16.79
CA ARG A 33 13.90 -8.71 -16.56
C ARG A 33 14.98 -9.80 -16.50
N SER A 34 16.22 -9.41 -16.77
CA SER A 34 17.37 -10.25 -16.42
C SER A 34 17.48 -10.36 -14.89
N MET A 35 18.02 -11.46 -14.38
CA MET A 35 18.26 -11.63 -12.95
C MET A 35 19.10 -10.49 -12.36
N ASN A 36 20.13 -10.02 -13.09
CA ASN A 36 20.95 -8.89 -12.64
C ASN A 36 20.12 -7.60 -12.54
N SER A 37 19.30 -7.31 -13.54
CA SER A 37 18.41 -6.15 -13.56
C SER A 37 17.40 -6.20 -12.41
N GLU A 38 16.88 -7.38 -12.08
CA GLU A 38 15.96 -7.55 -10.95
C GLU A 38 16.65 -7.34 -9.61
N ILE A 39 17.88 -7.85 -9.42
CA ILE A 39 18.67 -7.60 -8.20
C ILE A 39 18.91 -6.10 -8.02
N VAL A 40 19.33 -5.40 -9.09
CA VAL A 40 19.55 -3.95 -9.04
C VAL A 40 18.25 -3.23 -8.69
N GLN A 41 17.11 -3.62 -9.29
CA GLN A 41 15.81 -3.01 -8.97
C GLN A 41 15.41 -3.21 -7.50
N ILE A 42 15.60 -4.41 -6.96
CA ILE A 42 15.30 -4.71 -5.54
C ILE A 42 16.15 -3.83 -4.62
N LEU A 43 17.44 -3.68 -4.92
CA LEU A 43 18.33 -2.81 -4.14
C LEU A 43 17.91 -1.33 -4.25
N GLN A 44 17.56 -0.87 -5.46
CA GLN A 44 17.07 0.49 -5.68
C GLN A 44 15.78 0.75 -4.91
N ASP A 45 14.80 -0.15 -4.99
CA ASP A 45 13.52 -0.04 -4.27
C ASP A 45 13.73 0.05 -2.75
N ALA A 46 14.70 -0.71 -2.22
CA ALA A 46 15.06 -0.69 -0.81
C ALA A 46 15.76 0.63 -0.41
N LEU A 47 16.64 1.16 -1.26
CA LEU A 47 17.31 2.44 -1.02
C LEU A 47 16.33 3.63 -1.10
N ASP A 48 15.39 3.57 -2.04
CA ASP A 48 14.40 4.63 -2.25
C ASP A 48 13.26 4.59 -1.23
N GLY A 49 13.22 3.58 -0.37
CA GLY A 49 12.15 3.38 0.62
C GLY A 49 10.78 3.21 -0.04
N VAL A 50 10.71 2.49 -1.17
CA VAL A 50 9.47 2.35 -1.95
C VAL A 50 8.38 1.66 -1.14
N ALA A 51 8.74 0.69 -0.29
CA ALA A 51 7.79 -0.01 0.56
C ALA A 51 7.17 0.94 1.60
N GLU A 52 8.00 1.76 2.25
CA GLU A 52 7.62 2.75 3.24
C GLU A 52 6.73 3.82 2.61
N LYS A 53 7.12 4.35 1.44
CA LYS A 53 6.31 5.32 0.69
C LYS A 53 4.94 4.77 0.33
N LYS A 54 4.87 3.55 -0.23
CA LYS A 54 3.60 2.89 -0.54
C LYS A 54 2.74 2.66 0.70
N ALA A 55 3.34 2.31 1.83
CA ALA A 55 2.61 2.15 3.09
C ALA A 55 2.01 3.49 3.56
N LEU A 56 2.75 4.60 3.46
CA LEU A 56 2.26 5.93 3.81
C LEU A 56 1.11 6.36 2.87
N GLU A 57 1.26 6.16 1.57
CA GLU A 57 0.20 6.44 0.58
C GLU A 57 -1.07 5.64 0.85
N GLN A 58 -0.93 4.35 1.18
CA GLN A 58 -2.06 3.51 1.56
C GLN A 58 -2.74 4.01 2.84
N LEU A 59 -1.97 4.42 3.85
CA LEU A 59 -2.52 4.97 5.08
C LEU A 59 -3.33 6.24 4.83
N ASP A 60 -2.90 7.11 3.92
CA ASP A 60 -3.63 8.33 3.60
C ASP A 60 -4.96 8.02 2.90
N LEU A 61 -4.98 7.08 1.95
CA LEU A 61 -6.23 6.57 1.35
C LEU A 61 -7.17 5.97 2.41
N PHE A 62 -6.66 5.20 3.36
CA PHE A 62 -7.47 4.65 4.44
C PHE A 62 -8.03 5.73 5.37
N LYS A 63 -7.27 6.79 5.67
CA LYS A 63 -7.74 7.91 6.50
C LYS A 63 -8.90 8.64 5.86
N GLU A 64 -8.85 8.86 4.55
CA GLU A 64 -9.94 9.48 3.79
C GLU A 64 -11.22 8.63 3.86
N ALA A 65 -11.11 7.33 3.58
CA ALA A 65 -12.23 6.40 3.68
C ALA A 65 -12.84 6.34 5.09
N ILE A 66 -12.01 6.34 6.14
CA ILE A 66 -12.48 6.37 7.53
C ILE A 66 -13.20 7.68 7.84
N THR A 67 -12.72 8.81 7.32
CA THR A 67 -13.33 10.13 7.52
C THR A 67 -14.71 10.20 6.90
N GLU A 68 -14.87 9.72 5.66
CA GLU A 68 -16.17 9.64 5.00
C GLU A 68 -17.15 8.74 5.75
N LEU A 69 -16.69 7.55 6.16
CA LEU A 69 -17.52 6.62 6.93
C LEU A 69 -17.97 7.26 8.25
N ARG A 70 -17.09 7.98 8.95
CA ARG A 70 -17.42 8.66 10.21
C ARG A 70 -18.51 9.73 10.01
N LEU A 71 -18.42 10.54 8.96
CA LEU A 71 -19.44 11.54 8.63
C LEU A 71 -20.80 10.88 8.36
N SER A 72 -20.82 9.76 7.65
CA SER A 72 -22.07 9.01 7.36
C SER A 72 -22.72 8.43 8.64
N VAL A 73 -21.90 7.94 9.57
CA VAL A 73 -22.36 7.41 10.86
C VAL A 73 -22.93 8.53 11.72
N ASP A 74 -22.28 9.69 11.76
CA ASP A 74 -22.74 10.83 12.54
C ASP A 74 -24.05 11.42 11.99
N ALA A 75 -24.19 11.50 10.66
CA ALA A 75 -25.45 11.85 10.01
C ALA A 75 -26.58 10.87 10.36
N SER A 76 -26.30 9.57 10.34
CA SER A 76 -27.26 8.52 10.68
C SER A 76 -27.68 8.57 12.16
N LYS A 77 -26.74 8.84 13.07
CA LYS A 77 -27.04 9.03 14.50
C LYS A 77 -27.93 10.24 14.74
N LYS A 78 -27.64 11.37 14.07
CA LYS A 78 -28.45 12.59 14.18
C LYS A 78 -29.88 12.38 13.67
N ALA A 79 -30.04 11.66 12.55
CA ALA A 79 -31.35 11.29 12.03
C ALA A 79 -32.15 10.41 13.01
N ARG A 80 -31.49 9.42 13.63
CA ARG A 80 -32.11 8.56 14.66
C ARG A 80 -32.54 9.33 15.90
N GLN A 81 -31.68 10.23 16.43
CA GLN A 81 -32.04 11.07 17.58
C GLN A 81 -33.25 11.95 17.27
N LYS A 82 -33.28 12.58 16.08
CA LYS A 82 -34.41 13.42 15.67
C LYS A 82 -35.71 12.62 15.55
N MET A 83 -35.65 11.38 15.04
CA MET A 83 -36.80 10.49 14.97
C MET A 83 -37.32 10.10 16.36
N SER A 84 -36.42 9.74 17.28
CA SER A 84 -36.79 9.41 18.67
C SER A 84 -37.52 10.56 19.35
N SER A 85 -36.99 11.79 19.24
CA SER A 85 -37.62 12.98 19.85
C SER A 85 -39.00 13.32 19.27
N ILE A 86 -39.30 12.90 18.03
CA ILE A 86 -40.61 13.12 17.42
C ILE A 86 -41.63 12.09 17.93
N LEU A 87 -41.22 10.83 18.11
CA LEU A 87 -42.07 9.78 18.66
C LEU A 87 -42.48 10.10 20.11
N ASP A 88 -41.51 10.48 20.94
CA ASP A 88 -41.77 10.82 22.35
C ASP A 88 -42.73 12.01 22.49
N ALA A 89 -42.72 12.97 21.56
CA ALA A 89 -43.61 14.14 21.58
C ALA A 89 -45.04 13.83 21.09
N SER A 90 -45.26 12.69 20.45
CA SER A 90 -46.58 12.26 19.93
C SER A 90 -47.38 11.39 20.90
N GLU A 91 -46.76 10.93 21.99
CA GLU A 91 -47.43 10.14 23.04
C GLU A 91 -48.07 11.02 24.13
N ASP A 92 -47.78 12.33 24.14
CA ASP A 92 -48.23 13.30 25.15
C ASP A 92 -49.47 14.13 24.73
N GLU A 93 -50.34 13.62 23.83
CA GLU A 93 -51.67 14.26 23.65
C GLU A 93 -52.59 13.90 24.83
N PRO A 94 -53.04 14.88 25.64
CA PRO A 94 -53.97 14.62 26.73
C PRO A 94 -55.36 14.31 26.15
N THR A 95 -55.85 13.10 26.42
CA THR A 95 -57.28 12.73 26.31
C THR A 95 -58.18 13.61 27.17
#